data_AF-A0A3D8I0J8-F1
#
_entry.id   AF-A0A3D8I0J8-F1
#
_cell.length_a   1.000
_cell.length_b   1.000
_cell.length_c   1.000
_cell.angle_alpha   90.00
_cell.angle_beta   90.00
_cell.angle_gamma   90.00
#
_symmetry.space_group_name_H-M   'P 1'
#
loop_
_entity.id
_entity.type
_entity.pdbx_description
1 polymer ?
#
loop_
_entity_poly.entity_id
_entity_poly.type
_entity_poly.pdbx_seq_one_letter_code
_entity_poly.pdbx_strand_id
1 'polypeptide(L)'
;MLIWGGVLPISMHVLRDEVANDFSLALKAELLLNSDYAAWGITLDGATPKKPQWIKTHLSHKVPTICLVRDPIDILISALNYNTKCQNTSEYILTHLQALRTSGAVPYATTIGFYANYKQIEPFVKEILYIDMKELVGESALGGMEKVASFLGFSLPKNQDFNIRVNDWLTRVMPITLTINGHKIFVSVFEGHFSSSDAFPLYHAKDKCLYIKKDYTHHLFPNNKFYISTTSKHFPDTLYSELFKIIDSQIKMIYDKTKLYIDNKVTLEVFISTLEAHPKVAYDLAEVIEKQIIHLKEKCPQIVESWGSYKMFLTMLESK
;
A
#
# COMPACT_ATOMS: atom_id res chain seq x y z
N MET A 1 -19.14 9.31 3.99
CA MET A 1 -17.70 9.60 3.81
C MET A 1 -16.94 8.52 4.55
N LEU A 2 -16.64 7.41 3.85
CA LEU A 2 -15.95 6.25 4.42
C LEU A 2 -14.47 6.59 4.54
N ILE A 3 -14.00 6.71 5.78
CA ILE A 3 -12.60 6.92 6.13
C ILE A 3 -11.90 5.57 6.00
N TRP A 4 -11.22 5.34 4.88
CA TRP A 4 -10.33 4.19 4.71
C TRP A 4 -9.02 4.49 5.43
N GLY A 5 -8.98 4.17 6.72
CA GLY A 5 -7.74 4.07 7.48
C GLY A 5 -7.18 2.66 7.29
N GLY A 6 -6.08 2.54 6.56
CA GLY A 6 -5.40 1.28 6.32
C GLY A 6 -3.94 1.51 6.00
N VAL A 7 -3.18 1.98 6.99
CA VAL A 7 -1.72 1.87 6.99
C VAL A 7 -1.42 1.00 8.19
N LEU A 8 -1.01 -0.24 7.95
CA LEU A 8 -0.85 -1.29 8.97
C LEU A 8 0.11 -2.36 8.44
N PRO A 9 0.81 -3.11 9.34
CA PRO A 9 1.58 -4.28 8.97
C PRO A 9 0.62 -5.36 8.48
N ILE A 10 0.79 -5.74 7.23
CA ILE A 10 -0.03 -6.75 6.56
C ILE A 10 0.44 -8.11 7.08
N SER A 11 -0.45 -8.82 7.76
CA SER A 11 -0.30 -10.26 7.98
C SER A 11 -1.10 -11.00 6.91
N MET A 12 -0.41 -11.75 6.05
CA MET A 12 -1.03 -12.62 5.05
C MET A 12 -0.97 -14.06 5.55
N HIS A 13 -2.15 -14.66 5.78
CA HIS A 13 -2.31 -16.03 6.26
C HIS A 13 -2.70 -16.95 5.12
N VAL A 14 -1.91 -17.97 4.80
CA VAL A 14 -2.14 -18.85 3.65
C VAL A 14 -3.25 -19.89 3.93
N LEU A 15 -4.16 -20.11 2.97
CA LEU A 15 -5.29 -21.04 3.12
C LEU A 15 -5.40 -22.03 1.94
N ARG A 16 -4.82 -23.23 2.07
CA ARG A 16 -5.15 -24.34 1.15
C ARG A 16 -6.59 -24.80 1.36
N ASP A 17 -7.22 -25.37 0.32
CA ASP A 17 -8.59 -25.90 0.34
C ASP A 17 -8.84 -26.95 1.44
N GLU A 18 -7.78 -27.62 1.89
CA GLU A 18 -7.79 -28.60 2.99
C GLU A 18 -7.97 -27.96 4.38
N VAL A 19 -7.87 -26.62 4.49
CA VAL A 19 -7.68 -25.90 5.76
C VAL A 19 -8.85 -24.95 6.09
N ALA A 20 -9.65 -24.53 5.09
CA ALA A 20 -10.74 -23.58 5.25
C ALA A 20 -12.11 -24.15 4.84
N ASN A 21 -13.12 -23.95 5.70
CA ASN A 21 -14.48 -24.45 5.48
C ASN A 21 -15.42 -23.43 4.78
N ASP A 22 -14.92 -22.24 4.44
CA ASP A 22 -15.72 -21.14 3.85
C ASP A 22 -15.14 -20.71 2.49
N PHE A 23 -15.88 -21.04 1.43
CA PHE A 23 -15.56 -20.72 0.03
C PHE A 23 -15.56 -19.21 -0.29
N SER A 24 -16.12 -18.35 0.57
CA SER A 24 -16.08 -16.89 0.37
C SER A 24 -14.70 -16.28 0.65
N LEU A 25 -13.82 -17.02 1.34
CA LEU A 25 -12.44 -16.65 1.68
C LEU A 25 -11.40 -17.32 0.80
N ALA A 26 -11.81 -18.22 -0.10
CA ALA A 26 -11.01 -18.50 -1.27
C ALA A 26 -10.88 -17.17 -2.02
N LEU A 27 -9.65 -16.63 -2.08
CA LEU A 27 -9.32 -15.47 -2.90
C LEU A 27 -9.97 -15.72 -4.27
N LYS A 28 -11.06 -15.01 -4.58
CA LYS A 28 -11.95 -15.37 -5.69
C LYS A 28 -11.10 -15.61 -6.93
N ALA A 29 -11.40 -16.69 -7.65
CA ALA A 29 -10.75 -17.14 -8.89
C ALA A 29 -10.49 -16.03 -9.94
N GLU A 30 -11.14 -14.87 -9.78
CA GLU A 30 -10.98 -13.67 -10.60
C GLU A 30 -9.68 -12.87 -10.35
N LEU A 31 -9.02 -13.02 -9.19
CA LEU A 31 -7.70 -12.41 -8.92
C LEU A 31 -6.52 -13.23 -9.49
N LEU A 32 -6.76 -14.48 -9.87
CA LEU A 32 -5.72 -15.45 -10.24
C LEU A 32 -6.11 -16.21 -11.51
N LEU A 33 -6.09 -15.55 -12.68
CA LEU A 33 -6.20 -16.19 -13.99
C LEU A 33 -5.00 -17.13 -14.31
N ASN A 34 -4.62 -18.01 -13.39
CA ASN A 34 -3.77 -19.17 -13.61
C ASN A 34 -4.51 -20.41 -13.11
N SER A 35 -4.68 -21.38 -14.00
CA SER A 35 -5.48 -22.60 -13.86
C SER A 35 -5.06 -23.56 -12.74
N ASP A 36 -4.04 -23.25 -11.94
CA ASP A 36 -3.43 -24.16 -10.96
C ASP A 36 -3.32 -23.58 -9.53
N TYR A 37 -3.87 -22.40 -9.23
CA TYR A 37 -3.62 -21.69 -7.97
C TYR A 37 -4.86 -21.57 -7.09
N ALA A 38 -5.18 -22.63 -6.36
CA ALA A 38 -6.15 -22.59 -5.27
C ALA A 38 -5.70 -21.61 -4.16
N ALA A 39 -6.59 -20.70 -3.74
CA ALA A 39 -6.60 -19.92 -2.50
C ALA A 39 -5.25 -19.76 -1.75
N TRP A 40 -4.66 -18.56 -1.75
CA TRP A 40 -3.50 -18.24 -0.90
C TRP A 40 -3.76 -16.98 -0.07
N GLY A 41 -4.85 -17.01 0.72
CA GLY A 41 -4.80 -16.42 2.06
C GLY A 41 -5.69 -15.21 2.42
N ILE A 42 -5.57 -14.81 3.69
CA ILE A 42 -6.35 -13.75 4.35
C ILE A 42 -5.41 -12.64 4.79
N THR A 43 -5.73 -11.39 4.43
CA THR A 43 -5.10 -10.19 4.97
C THR A 43 -5.86 -9.73 6.21
N LEU A 44 -5.24 -9.82 7.40
CA LEU A 44 -5.89 -9.38 8.64
C LEU A 44 -5.34 -8.04 9.13
N ASP A 45 -6.07 -6.99 8.75
CA ASP A 45 -5.73 -5.64 9.16
C ASP A 45 -5.98 -5.42 10.67
N GLY A 46 -5.19 -4.57 11.33
CA GLY A 46 -5.28 -4.31 12.78
C GLY A 46 -6.61 -3.73 13.24
N ALA A 47 -7.39 -3.16 12.33
CA ALA A 47 -8.74 -2.67 12.60
C ALA A 47 -9.83 -3.76 12.56
N THR A 48 -9.50 -5.02 12.27
CA THR A 48 -10.50 -6.09 12.09
C THR A 48 -11.24 -6.40 13.41
N PRO A 49 -12.56 -6.11 13.52
CA PRO A 49 -13.32 -6.38 14.74
C PRO A 49 -13.38 -7.88 15.02
N LYS A 50 -13.23 -8.27 16.29
CA LYS A 50 -13.26 -9.68 16.74
C LYS A 50 -12.26 -10.59 16.00
N LYS A 51 -11.14 -10.04 15.52
CA LYS A 51 -10.10 -10.78 14.77
C LYS A 51 -9.75 -12.14 15.39
N PRO A 52 -9.46 -12.28 16.70
CA PRO A 52 -9.14 -13.59 17.27
C PRO A 52 -10.27 -14.61 17.15
N GLN A 53 -11.52 -14.17 17.34
CA GLN A 53 -12.70 -15.04 17.21
C GLN A 53 -12.90 -15.45 15.76
N TRP A 54 -12.73 -14.51 14.83
CA TRP A 54 -12.82 -14.77 13.41
C TRP A 54 -11.75 -15.78 12.96
N ILE A 55 -10.49 -15.62 13.39
CA ILE A 55 -9.43 -16.58 13.06
C ILE A 55 -9.77 -17.96 13.61
N LYS A 56 -10.22 -18.03 14.87
CA LYS A 56 -10.61 -19.29 15.52
C LYS A 56 -11.72 -20.03 14.79
N THR A 57 -12.67 -19.33 14.16
CA THR A 57 -13.78 -19.97 13.44
C THR A 57 -13.43 -20.37 12.00
N HIS A 58 -12.39 -19.79 11.41
CA HIS A 58 -12.03 -20.01 10.00
C HIS A 58 -10.71 -20.77 9.81
N LEU A 59 -9.84 -20.85 10.83
CA LEU A 59 -8.62 -21.66 10.82
C LEU A 59 -8.81 -22.91 11.68
N SER A 60 -8.70 -24.07 11.04
CA SER A 60 -8.67 -25.38 11.71
C SER A 60 -7.27 -25.79 12.17
N HIS A 61 -6.22 -25.19 11.60
CA HIS A 61 -4.82 -25.52 11.84
C HIS A 61 -3.95 -24.25 11.86
N LYS A 62 -2.73 -24.38 12.40
CA LYS A 62 -1.71 -23.33 12.28
C LYS A 62 -1.25 -23.18 10.83
N VAL A 63 -1.01 -21.95 10.38
CA VAL A 63 -0.68 -21.63 8.98
C VAL A 63 0.64 -20.87 8.82
N PRO A 64 1.35 -21.01 7.68
CA PRO A 64 2.42 -20.10 7.30
C PRO A 64 1.90 -18.67 7.25
N THR A 65 2.66 -17.74 7.81
CA THR A 65 2.27 -16.33 7.95
C THR A 65 3.35 -15.43 7.39
N ILE A 66 2.97 -14.48 6.54
CA ILE A 66 3.87 -13.42 6.07
C ILE A 66 3.53 -12.16 6.83
N CYS A 67 4.53 -11.58 7.50
CA CYS A 67 4.43 -10.33 8.24
C CYS A 67 5.18 -9.23 7.47
N LEU A 68 4.45 -8.27 6.90
CA LEU A 68 5.06 -7.07 6.35
C LEU A 68 5.42 -6.11 7.47
N VAL A 69 6.66 -5.67 7.49
CA VAL A 69 7.20 -4.75 8.48
C VAL A 69 7.82 -3.55 7.78
N ARG A 70 7.81 -2.38 8.43
CA ARG A 70 8.32 -1.14 7.84
C ARG A 70 8.83 -0.23 8.95
N ASP A 71 9.79 0.62 8.60
CA ASP A 71 10.33 1.66 9.47
C ASP A 71 9.18 2.46 10.11
N PRO A 72 9.03 2.46 11.44
CA PRO A 72 7.89 3.05 12.12
C PRO A 72 7.75 4.56 11.86
N ILE A 73 8.85 5.26 11.62
CA ILE A 73 8.83 6.70 11.28
C ILE A 73 8.31 6.89 9.86
N ASP A 74 8.76 6.07 8.90
CA ASP A 74 8.24 6.09 7.53
C ASP A 74 6.74 5.75 7.48
N ILE A 75 6.28 4.80 8.30
CA ILE A 75 4.86 4.45 8.39
C ILE A 75 4.05 5.67 8.89
N LEU A 76 4.49 6.34 9.96
CA LEU A 76 3.79 7.50 10.52
C LEU A 76 3.72 8.65 9.51
N ILE A 77 4.84 8.97 8.85
CA ILE A 77 4.88 9.99 7.79
C ILE A 77 3.95 9.60 6.64
N SER A 78 3.95 8.33 6.24
CA SER A 78 3.05 7.82 5.20
C SER A 78 1.58 7.97 5.58
N ALA A 79 1.23 7.74 6.85
CA ALA A 79 -0.14 7.89 7.35
C ALA A 79 -0.56 9.37 7.42
N LEU A 80 0.33 10.26 7.88
CA LEU A 80 0.10 11.71 7.88
C LEU A 80 -0.18 12.26 6.47
N ASN A 81 0.51 11.72 5.47
CA ASN A 81 0.38 12.11 4.06
C ASN A 81 -0.76 11.38 3.32
N TYR A 82 -1.38 10.37 3.92
CA TYR A 82 -2.39 9.55 3.25
C TYR A 82 -3.64 10.34 2.85
N ASN A 83 -4.07 11.31 3.67
CA ASN A 83 -5.37 11.99 3.56
C ASN A 83 -5.44 13.16 2.56
N THR A 84 -4.49 13.30 1.62
CA THR A 84 -4.48 14.27 0.50
C THR A 84 -4.66 15.76 0.83
N LYS A 85 -4.85 16.13 2.10
CA LYS A 85 -4.89 17.51 2.58
C LYS A 85 -3.50 18.10 2.80
N CYS A 86 -2.45 17.26 2.71
CA CYS A 86 -1.02 17.55 2.92
C CYS A 86 -0.76 18.90 3.58
N GLN A 87 -0.69 18.86 4.90
CA GLN A 87 -0.29 19.99 5.71
C GLN A 87 0.98 19.56 6.44
N ASN A 88 2.10 20.22 6.14
CA ASN A 88 3.38 19.95 6.77
C ASN A 88 3.62 20.84 8.00
N THR A 89 2.56 21.41 8.59
CA THR A 89 2.68 22.24 9.79
C THR A 89 2.93 21.37 11.02
N SER A 90 3.71 21.90 11.97
CA SER A 90 3.94 21.21 13.25
C SER A 90 2.63 20.96 14.00
N GLU A 91 1.67 21.90 13.97
CA GLU A 91 0.34 21.73 14.57
C GLU A 91 -0.40 20.51 14.01
N TYR A 92 -0.38 20.33 12.67
CA TYR A 92 -1.01 19.18 12.02
C TYR A 92 -0.37 17.86 12.48
N ILE A 93 0.96 17.80 12.49
CA ILE A 93 1.72 16.62 12.92
C ILE A 93 1.40 16.30 14.39
N LEU A 94 1.51 17.28 15.28
CA LEU A 94 1.28 17.11 16.71
C LEU A 94 -0.16 16.68 17.03
N THR A 95 -1.15 17.25 16.35
CA THR A 95 -2.56 16.86 16.54
C THR A 95 -2.78 15.38 16.25
N HIS A 96 -2.20 14.87 15.15
CA HIS A 96 -2.30 13.46 14.79
C HIS A 96 -1.49 12.54 15.72
N LEU A 97 -0.32 12.98 16.17
CA LEU A 97 0.46 12.25 17.17
C LEU A 97 -0.21 12.25 18.55
N GLN A 98 -0.95 13.29 18.93
CA GLN A 98 -1.74 13.29 20.16
C GLN A 98 -2.91 12.31 20.09
N ALA A 99 -3.55 12.17 18.92
CA ALA A 99 -4.60 11.18 18.69
C ALA A 99 -4.11 9.72 18.85
N LEU A 100 -2.80 9.45 18.71
CA LEU A 100 -2.20 8.15 19.06
C LEU A 100 -2.35 7.83 20.56
N ARG A 101 -2.35 8.85 21.42
CA ARG A 101 -2.32 8.69 22.89
C ARG A 101 -3.69 8.56 23.53
N THR A 102 -4.68 9.31 23.03
CA THR A 102 -5.93 9.57 23.77
C THR A 102 -7.08 8.63 23.42
N SER A 103 -6.91 7.75 22.44
CA SER A 103 -8.01 6.92 21.95
C SER A 103 -7.52 5.54 21.55
N GLY A 104 -7.89 4.53 22.33
CA GLY A 104 -7.47 3.13 22.19
C GLY A 104 -7.93 2.40 20.93
N ALA A 105 -8.42 3.10 19.90
CA ALA A 105 -8.87 2.53 18.63
C ALA A 105 -8.94 3.60 17.51
N VAL A 106 -7.84 4.34 17.25
CA VAL A 106 -7.74 5.25 16.08
C VAL A 106 -6.92 4.58 14.98
N PRO A 107 -7.18 4.87 13.69
CA PRO A 107 -6.38 4.43 12.54
C PRO A 107 -4.86 4.50 12.70
N TYR A 108 -4.34 5.39 13.55
CA TYR A 108 -2.91 5.57 13.80
C TYR A 108 -2.33 4.64 14.89
N ALA A 109 -3.11 4.23 15.90
CA ALA A 109 -2.65 3.25 16.88
C ALA A 109 -2.46 1.87 16.23
N THR A 110 -3.30 1.58 15.24
CA THR A 110 -3.11 0.46 14.33
C THR A 110 -1.88 0.65 13.45
N THR A 111 -1.56 1.86 13.00
CA THR A 111 -0.41 2.15 12.11
C THR A 111 0.94 1.65 12.60
N ILE A 112 1.27 1.87 13.87
CA ILE A 112 2.53 1.38 14.45
C ILE A 112 2.35 0.14 15.33
N GLY A 113 1.12 -0.38 15.46
CA GLY A 113 0.74 -1.44 16.40
C GLY A 113 1.19 -2.85 16.00
N PHE A 114 2.44 -3.05 15.56
CA PHE A 114 2.91 -4.34 15.04
C PHE A 114 2.76 -5.46 16.09
N TYR A 115 3.41 -5.34 17.25
CA TYR A 115 3.45 -6.44 18.21
C TYR A 115 2.07 -6.75 18.81
N ALA A 116 1.26 -5.71 19.04
CA ALA A 116 -0.12 -5.88 19.48
C ALA A 116 -0.98 -6.65 18.45
N ASN A 117 -0.72 -6.45 17.15
CA ASN A 117 -1.37 -7.21 16.08
C ASN A 117 -0.84 -8.64 15.97
N TYR A 118 0.48 -8.81 16.04
CA TYR A 118 1.12 -10.13 16.02
C TYR A 118 0.57 -11.04 17.13
N LYS A 119 0.40 -10.54 18.36
CA LYS A 119 -0.15 -11.34 19.47
C LYS A 119 -1.56 -11.88 19.21
N GLN A 120 -2.35 -11.22 18.38
CA GLN A 120 -3.70 -11.69 18.04
C GLN A 120 -3.67 -12.90 17.09
N ILE A 121 -2.61 -13.04 16.30
CA ILE A 121 -2.46 -14.11 15.31
C ILE A 121 -1.51 -15.21 15.77
N GLU A 122 -0.59 -14.92 16.70
CA GLU A 122 0.45 -15.82 17.21
C GLU A 122 -0.03 -17.25 17.51
N PRO A 123 -1.18 -17.50 18.17
CA PRO A 123 -1.65 -18.86 18.44
C PRO A 123 -1.89 -19.71 17.18
N PHE A 124 -2.09 -19.05 16.02
CA PHE A 124 -2.43 -19.67 14.75
C PHE A 124 -1.25 -19.69 13.75
N VAL A 125 -0.09 -19.22 14.17
CA VAL A 125 1.11 -19.17 13.33
C VAL A 125 1.86 -20.49 13.40
N LYS A 126 2.17 -21.08 12.24
CA LYS A 126 3.07 -22.24 12.11
C LYS A 126 4.53 -21.78 11.98
N GLU A 127 4.76 -20.84 11.08
CA GLU A 127 6.05 -20.27 10.72
C GLU A 127 5.83 -18.85 10.19
N ILE A 128 6.85 -17.99 10.29
CA ILE A 128 6.74 -16.57 9.93
C ILE A 128 7.84 -16.19 8.94
N LEU A 129 7.42 -15.54 7.86
CA LEU A 129 8.31 -14.79 6.99
C LEU A 129 8.15 -13.30 7.30
N TYR A 130 9.22 -12.65 7.76
CA TYR A 130 9.28 -11.19 7.83
C TYR A 130 9.77 -10.63 6.51
N ILE A 131 9.02 -9.68 5.95
CA ILE A 131 9.40 -8.93 4.76
C ILE A 131 9.44 -7.46 5.13
N ASP A 132 10.61 -6.83 5.02
CA ASP A 132 10.67 -5.37 5.05
C ASP A 132 9.95 -4.86 3.80
N MET A 133 9.01 -3.92 3.95
CA MET A 133 8.29 -3.34 2.83
C MET A 133 9.23 -2.72 1.78
N LYS A 134 10.46 -2.34 2.14
CA LYS A 134 11.49 -1.91 1.17
C LYS A 134 11.89 -3.02 0.19
N GLU A 135 11.74 -4.29 0.56
CA GLU A 135 11.94 -5.46 -0.32
C GLU A 135 10.82 -5.58 -1.36
N LEU A 136 9.70 -4.85 -1.22
CA LEU A 136 8.53 -4.93 -2.11
C LEU A 136 8.33 -3.65 -2.95
N VAL A 137 9.36 -2.83 -3.10
CA VAL A 137 9.28 -1.54 -3.81
C VAL A 137 10.37 -1.43 -4.85
N GLY A 138 9.98 -1.02 -6.07
CA GLY A 138 10.91 -0.77 -7.17
C GLY A 138 11.74 -2.00 -7.51
N GLU A 139 13.01 -1.79 -7.83
CA GLU A 139 13.91 -2.85 -8.33
C GLU A 139 14.09 -4.01 -7.33
N SER A 140 13.89 -3.76 -6.03
CA SER A 140 13.94 -4.78 -4.99
C SER A 140 12.74 -5.74 -5.01
N ALA A 141 11.62 -5.33 -5.58
CA ALA A 141 10.34 -6.04 -5.50
C ALA A 141 10.43 -7.47 -6.05
N LEU A 142 11.21 -7.71 -7.10
CA LEU A 142 11.42 -9.05 -7.64
C LEU A 142 12.03 -9.98 -6.58
N GLY A 143 13.13 -9.57 -5.93
CA GLY A 143 13.77 -10.37 -4.90
C GLY A 143 12.89 -10.61 -3.67
N GLY A 144 12.11 -9.59 -3.27
CA GLY A 144 11.11 -9.75 -2.21
C GLY A 144 10.01 -10.75 -2.57
N MET A 145 9.54 -10.72 -3.81
CA MET A 145 8.54 -11.67 -4.31
C MET A 145 9.11 -13.08 -4.48
N GLU A 146 10.38 -13.24 -4.86
CA GLU A 146 11.06 -14.54 -4.92
C GLU A 146 11.15 -15.19 -3.54
N LYS A 147 11.46 -14.39 -2.51
CA LYS A 147 11.47 -14.81 -1.10
C LYS A 147 10.08 -15.27 -0.64
N VAL A 148 9.02 -14.53 -1.00
CA VAL A 148 7.63 -14.92 -0.72
C VAL A 148 7.26 -16.22 -1.45
N ALA A 149 7.60 -16.34 -2.73
CA ALA A 149 7.31 -17.51 -3.55
C ALA A 149 8.00 -18.76 -3.01
N SER A 150 9.27 -18.63 -2.62
CA SER A 150 10.05 -19.69 -1.98
C SER A 150 9.42 -20.14 -0.66
N PHE A 151 9.04 -19.19 0.21
CA PHE A 151 8.41 -19.49 1.50
C PHE A 151 7.07 -20.21 1.35
N LEU A 152 6.28 -19.85 0.33
CA LEU A 152 4.96 -20.43 0.10
C LEU A 152 4.98 -21.67 -0.82
N GLY A 153 6.13 -21.97 -1.43
CA GLY A 153 6.32 -23.13 -2.30
C GLY A 153 5.63 -22.99 -3.66
N PHE A 154 5.58 -21.79 -4.22
CA PHE A 154 5.03 -21.56 -5.57
C PHE A 154 6.06 -20.91 -6.52
N SER A 155 5.77 -20.96 -7.82
CA SER A 155 6.61 -20.32 -8.85
C SER A 155 6.07 -18.95 -9.22
N LEU A 156 6.95 -17.95 -9.26
CA LEU A 156 6.55 -16.62 -9.73
C LEU A 156 6.07 -16.66 -11.19
N PRO A 157 5.06 -15.85 -11.54
CA PRO A 157 4.64 -15.69 -12.93
C PRO A 157 5.79 -15.12 -13.77
N LYS A 158 5.98 -15.68 -14.97
CA LYS A 158 6.96 -15.17 -15.94
C LYS A 158 6.43 -13.88 -16.59
N ASN A 159 7.35 -13.01 -17.00
CA ASN A 159 7.06 -11.79 -17.78
C ASN A 159 6.11 -10.80 -17.09
N GLN A 160 6.25 -10.62 -15.77
CA GLN A 160 5.54 -9.58 -15.03
C GLN A 160 6.45 -8.41 -14.70
N ASP A 161 5.89 -7.21 -14.70
CA ASP A 161 6.58 -6.01 -14.25
C ASP A 161 6.38 -5.84 -12.73
N PHE A 162 7.42 -6.18 -11.97
CA PHE A 162 7.43 -6.03 -10.51
C PHE A 162 7.73 -4.59 -10.05
N ASN A 163 8.09 -3.69 -10.96
CA ASN A 163 8.34 -2.28 -10.65
C ASN A 163 7.07 -1.43 -10.64
N ILE A 164 5.91 -2.03 -10.91
CA ILE A 164 4.62 -1.35 -10.96
C ILE A 164 4.29 -0.72 -9.59
N ARG A 165 3.92 0.56 -9.60
CA ARG A 165 3.57 1.32 -8.38
C ARG A 165 2.06 1.31 -8.15
N VAL A 166 1.56 0.24 -7.52
CA VAL A 166 0.13 0.03 -7.24
C VAL A 166 -0.46 0.98 -6.20
N ASN A 167 0.38 1.61 -5.36
CA ASN A 167 -0.05 2.52 -4.30
C ASN A 167 0.71 3.87 -4.35
N ASP A 168 0.85 4.38 -5.57
CA ASP A 168 1.41 5.70 -5.89
C ASP A 168 0.28 6.75 -5.93
N TRP A 169 0.63 8.01 -5.65
CA TRP A 169 -0.25 9.16 -5.85
C TRP A 169 -0.89 9.18 -7.25
N LEU A 170 -0.11 8.95 -8.31
CA LEU A 170 -0.62 8.97 -9.68
C LEU A 170 -1.66 7.86 -9.88
N THR A 171 -1.40 6.67 -9.34
CA THR A 171 -2.34 5.55 -9.31
C THR A 171 -3.66 5.90 -8.57
N ARG A 172 -3.61 6.69 -7.51
CA ARG A 172 -4.81 7.10 -6.74
C ARG A 172 -5.71 8.09 -7.47
N VAL A 173 -5.15 8.87 -8.39
CA VAL A 173 -5.87 9.86 -9.18
C VAL A 173 -6.21 9.36 -10.59
N MET A 174 -5.81 8.12 -10.90
CA MET A 174 -6.06 7.43 -12.17
C MET A 174 -7.00 6.22 -11.95
N PRO A 175 -7.69 5.74 -13.00
CA PRO A 175 -7.69 6.26 -14.35
C PRO A 175 -8.54 7.53 -14.45
N ILE A 176 -8.15 8.48 -15.30
CA ILE A 176 -9.09 9.54 -15.68
C ILE A 176 -10.09 8.99 -16.69
N THR A 177 -11.35 9.35 -16.50
CA THR A 177 -12.43 9.04 -17.43
C THR A 177 -12.82 10.31 -18.18
N LEU A 178 -12.78 10.23 -19.51
CA LEU A 178 -13.13 11.32 -20.41
C LEU A 178 -14.29 10.89 -21.31
N THR A 179 -15.05 11.86 -21.84
CA THR A 179 -16.05 11.62 -22.88
C THR A 179 -15.74 12.53 -24.06
N ILE A 180 -15.53 11.95 -25.24
CA ILE A 180 -15.25 12.68 -26.48
C ILE A 180 -16.22 12.17 -27.54
N ASN A 181 -17.12 13.03 -28.01
CA ASN A 181 -18.16 12.69 -29.01
C ASN A 181 -18.92 11.39 -28.68
N GLY A 182 -19.30 11.22 -27.41
CA GLY A 182 -20.02 10.04 -26.91
C GLY A 182 -19.14 8.82 -26.62
N HIS A 183 -17.86 8.83 -27.00
CA HIS A 183 -16.92 7.77 -26.63
C HIS A 183 -16.39 7.98 -25.22
N LYS A 184 -16.57 6.97 -24.36
CA LYS A 184 -15.95 6.92 -23.04
C LYS A 184 -14.50 6.47 -23.18
N ILE A 185 -13.58 7.32 -22.76
CA ILE A 185 -12.13 7.10 -22.83
C ILE A 185 -11.57 6.97 -21.42
N PHE A 186 -10.61 6.07 -21.24
CA PHE A 186 -9.85 5.89 -20.02
C PHE A 186 -8.38 6.18 -20.29
N VAL A 187 -7.74 6.94 -19.41
CA VAL A 187 -6.28 7.08 -19.40
C VAL A 187 -5.79 6.54 -18.06
N SER A 188 -5.02 5.47 -18.13
CA SER A 188 -4.57 4.68 -16.97
C SER A 188 -3.04 4.60 -16.93
N VAL A 189 -2.45 4.36 -15.76
CA VAL A 189 -1.03 3.97 -15.63
C VAL A 189 -0.82 2.46 -15.62
N PHE A 190 -1.90 1.71 -15.83
CA PHE A 190 -1.91 0.25 -15.93
C PHE A 190 -2.52 -0.17 -17.27
N GLU A 191 -2.08 -1.33 -17.76
CA GLU A 191 -2.82 -2.04 -18.79
C GLU A 191 -4.15 -2.52 -18.17
N GLY A 192 -5.26 -2.11 -18.76
CA GLY A 192 -6.63 -2.40 -18.35
C GLY A 192 -7.25 -1.34 -17.45
N HIS A 193 -8.45 -1.64 -16.96
CA HIS A 193 -9.11 -0.81 -15.96
C HIS A 193 -8.61 -1.19 -14.56
N PHE A 194 -7.69 -0.40 -14.03
CA PHE A 194 -7.34 -0.43 -12.60
C PHE A 194 -7.71 0.91 -11.99
N SER A 195 -8.65 0.93 -11.02
CA SER A 195 -8.89 2.08 -10.16
C SER A 195 -8.77 1.68 -8.70
N SER A 196 -8.01 2.46 -7.92
CA SER A 196 -7.98 2.28 -6.46
C SER A 196 -9.32 2.62 -5.78
N SER A 197 -10.29 3.17 -6.52
CA SER A 197 -11.64 3.45 -6.04
C SER A 197 -12.61 2.28 -6.24
N ASP A 198 -12.21 1.25 -7.01
CA ASP A 198 -13.03 0.05 -7.19
C ASP A 198 -13.14 -0.69 -5.85
N ALA A 199 -14.36 -1.16 -5.52
CA ALA A 199 -14.59 -1.90 -4.28
C ALA A 199 -13.75 -3.19 -4.20
N PHE A 200 -13.43 -3.77 -5.37
CA PHE A 200 -12.53 -4.90 -5.53
C PHE A 200 -11.61 -4.59 -6.72
N PRO A 201 -10.46 -3.94 -6.51
CA PRO A 201 -9.55 -3.63 -7.60
C PRO A 201 -9.04 -4.94 -8.21
N LEU A 202 -9.44 -5.21 -9.46
CA LEU A 202 -9.02 -6.41 -10.17
C LEU A 202 -7.70 -6.15 -10.88
N TYR A 203 -6.62 -6.67 -10.32
CA TYR A 203 -5.35 -6.75 -11.03
C TYR A 203 -5.49 -7.79 -12.15
N HIS A 204 -5.17 -7.42 -13.38
CA HIS A 204 -5.18 -8.32 -14.55
C HIS A 204 -6.55 -8.90 -14.94
N ALA A 205 -7.67 -8.23 -14.62
CA ALA A 205 -8.96 -8.58 -15.23
C ALA A 205 -8.82 -8.65 -16.76
N LYS A 206 -9.52 -9.61 -17.41
CA LYS A 206 -9.55 -9.67 -18.88
C LYS A 206 -9.97 -8.33 -19.43
N ASP A 207 -9.00 -7.61 -19.96
CA ASP A 207 -9.23 -6.31 -20.54
C ASP A 207 -9.99 -6.47 -21.84
N LYS A 208 -11.17 -5.85 -21.89
CA LYS A 208 -12.05 -5.85 -23.06
C LYS A 208 -12.02 -4.51 -23.79
N CYS A 209 -11.20 -3.55 -23.32
CA CYS A 209 -11.12 -2.24 -23.92
C CYS A 209 -10.33 -2.30 -25.23
N LEU A 210 -10.72 -1.45 -26.18
CA LEU A 210 -9.90 -1.14 -27.33
C LEU A 210 -8.84 -0.13 -26.91
N TYR A 211 -7.56 -0.42 -27.14
CA TYR A 211 -6.49 0.56 -26.97
C TYR A 211 -6.40 1.48 -28.17
N ILE A 212 -6.56 2.76 -27.91
CA ILE A 212 -6.28 3.83 -28.88
C ILE A 212 -4.76 4.04 -28.94
N LYS A 213 -4.11 4.03 -27.78
CA LYS A 213 -2.65 4.13 -27.68
C LYS A 213 -2.16 3.37 -26.44
N LYS A 214 -1.22 2.45 -26.65
CA LYS A 214 -0.38 1.87 -25.59
C LYS A 214 0.90 2.68 -25.45
N ASP A 215 1.45 2.68 -24.24
CA ASP A 215 2.73 3.32 -23.91
C ASP A 215 2.80 4.80 -24.30
N TYR A 216 1.73 5.55 -24.10
CA TYR A 216 1.76 7.01 -24.24
C TYR A 216 2.68 7.60 -23.17
N THR A 217 3.66 8.41 -23.58
CA THR A 217 4.58 9.08 -22.66
C THR A 217 4.30 10.58 -22.65
N HIS A 218 4.36 11.18 -21.46
CA HIS A 218 4.17 12.61 -21.30
C HIS A 218 5.39 13.20 -20.59
N HIS A 219 5.92 14.31 -21.09
CA HIS A 219 7.17 14.92 -20.57
C HIS A 219 7.11 15.30 -19.08
N LEU A 220 5.92 15.59 -18.54
CA LEU A 220 5.70 15.86 -17.11
C LEU A 220 5.82 14.61 -16.22
N PHE A 221 5.70 13.41 -16.78
CA PHE A 221 5.84 12.13 -16.08
C PHE A 221 6.73 11.19 -16.91
N PRO A 222 8.04 11.51 -17.04
CA PRO A 222 8.93 10.84 -18.01
C PRO A 222 9.16 9.35 -17.70
N ASN A 223 8.93 8.95 -16.44
CA ASN A 223 9.10 7.57 -15.98
C ASN A 223 7.78 6.77 -15.97
N ASN A 224 6.69 7.35 -16.47
CA ASN A 224 5.39 6.72 -16.49
C ASN A 224 4.92 6.48 -17.92
N LYS A 225 4.27 5.34 -18.10
CA LYS A 225 3.54 5.00 -19.33
C LYS A 225 2.05 5.14 -19.05
N PHE A 226 1.35 5.74 -20.01
CA PHE A 226 -0.10 5.84 -19.97
C PHE A 226 -0.72 4.96 -21.03
N TYR A 227 -1.82 4.34 -20.67
CA TYR A 227 -2.61 3.48 -21.53
C TYR A 227 -3.94 4.16 -21.80
N ILE A 228 -4.20 4.45 -23.07
CA ILE A 228 -5.39 5.18 -23.51
C ILE A 228 -6.31 4.18 -24.20
N SER A 229 -7.47 3.96 -23.60
CA SER A 229 -8.40 2.93 -24.03
C SER A 229 -9.85 3.42 -24.07
N THR A 230 -10.71 2.70 -24.77
CA THR A 230 -12.14 2.94 -24.82
C THR A 230 -12.92 1.63 -24.70
N THR A 231 -14.15 1.73 -24.19
CA THR A 231 -15.12 0.61 -24.22
C THR A 231 -15.78 0.43 -25.59
N SER A 232 -15.57 1.39 -26.51
CA SER A 232 -16.09 1.29 -27.89
C SER A 232 -15.29 0.27 -28.69
N LYS A 233 -15.95 -0.41 -29.64
CA LYS A 233 -15.27 -1.34 -30.56
C LYS A 233 -14.33 -0.64 -31.56
N HIS A 234 -14.52 0.66 -31.74
CA HIS A 234 -13.76 1.51 -32.64
C HIS A 234 -13.67 2.93 -32.06
N PHE A 235 -12.61 3.65 -32.38
CA PHE A 235 -12.44 5.07 -32.09
C PHE A 235 -11.98 5.79 -33.37
N PRO A 236 -12.70 6.82 -33.85
CA PRO A 236 -12.39 7.46 -35.12
C PRO A 236 -11.05 8.23 -35.11
N ASP A 237 -10.24 8.01 -36.15
CA ASP A 237 -8.93 8.67 -36.32
C ASP A 237 -9.02 10.20 -36.37
N THR A 238 -10.14 10.72 -36.88
CA THR A 238 -10.43 12.17 -36.93
C THR A 238 -10.49 12.82 -35.54
N LEU A 239 -10.71 12.03 -34.47
CA LEU A 239 -10.78 12.52 -33.10
C LEU A 239 -9.45 12.46 -32.36
N TYR A 240 -8.38 11.92 -32.96
CA TYR A 240 -7.11 11.70 -32.25
C TYR A 240 -6.46 13.02 -31.82
N SER A 241 -6.48 14.04 -32.68
CA SER A 241 -5.90 15.35 -32.35
C SER A 241 -6.60 16.00 -31.16
N GLU A 242 -7.95 15.95 -31.14
CA GLU A 242 -8.75 16.45 -30.02
C GLU A 242 -8.49 15.64 -28.74
N LEU A 243 -8.45 14.30 -28.86
CA LEU A 243 -8.15 13.39 -27.77
C LEU A 243 -6.84 13.72 -27.08
N PHE A 244 -5.72 13.75 -27.83
CA PHE A 244 -4.41 13.98 -27.22
C PHE A 244 -4.30 15.38 -26.60
N LYS A 245 -4.91 16.40 -27.21
CA LYS A 245 -4.98 17.74 -26.62
C LYS A 245 -5.72 17.75 -25.27
N ILE A 246 -6.85 17.05 -25.17
CA ILE A 246 -7.60 16.94 -23.91
C ILE A 246 -6.77 16.15 -22.87
N ILE A 247 -6.17 15.03 -23.27
CA ILE A 247 -5.34 14.20 -22.39
C ILE A 247 -4.17 15.03 -21.82
N ASP A 248 -3.44 15.77 -22.65
CA ASP A 248 -2.33 16.61 -22.20
C ASP A 248 -2.79 17.66 -21.19
N SER A 249 -3.94 18.29 -21.43
CA SER A 249 -4.54 19.24 -20.49
C SER A 249 -4.89 18.58 -19.16
N GLN A 250 -5.42 17.35 -19.16
CA GLN A 250 -5.78 16.62 -17.94
C GLN A 250 -4.54 16.13 -17.18
N ILE A 251 -3.53 15.62 -17.88
CA ILE A 251 -2.25 15.23 -17.29
C ILE A 251 -1.58 16.44 -16.64
N LYS A 252 -1.60 17.61 -17.30
CA LYS A 252 -1.09 18.85 -16.71
C LYS A 252 -1.84 19.23 -15.44
N MET A 253 -3.17 19.16 -15.41
CA MET A 253 -3.95 19.44 -14.20
C MET A 253 -3.60 18.48 -13.05
N ILE A 254 -3.38 17.20 -13.35
CA ILE A 254 -2.92 16.21 -12.36
C ILE A 254 -1.51 16.55 -11.88
N TYR A 255 -0.60 16.91 -12.78
CA TYR A 255 0.75 17.31 -12.43
C TYR A 255 0.76 18.52 -11.50
N ASP A 256 -0.02 19.56 -11.81
CA ASP A 256 -0.12 20.77 -10.99
C ASP A 256 -0.64 20.43 -9.57
N LYS A 257 -1.64 19.54 -9.44
CA LYS A 257 -2.10 19.01 -8.14
C LYS A 257 -1.04 18.18 -7.42
N THR A 258 -0.30 17.37 -8.16
CA THR A 258 0.80 16.53 -7.62
C THR A 258 1.91 17.41 -7.07
N LYS A 259 2.23 18.52 -7.73
CA LYS A 259 3.24 19.48 -7.25
C LYS A 259 2.82 20.09 -5.92
N LEU A 260 1.57 20.54 -5.79
CA LEU A 260 1.02 21.04 -4.53
C LEU A 260 1.11 19.98 -3.41
N TYR A 261 0.82 18.72 -3.72
CA TYR A 261 1.01 17.61 -2.77
C TYR A 261 2.48 17.46 -2.36
N ILE A 262 3.41 17.44 -3.31
CA ILE A 262 4.85 17.27 -3.07
C ILE A 262 5.40 18.41 -2.21
N ASP A 263 4.98 19.64 -2.49
CA ASP A 263 5.46 20.84 -1.79
C ASP A 263 4.95 20.91 -0.34
N ASN A 264 3.80 20.29 -0.04
CA ASN A 264 3.15 20.37 1.28
C ASN A 264 3.11 19.04 2.05
N LYS A 265 3.71 17.96 1.52
CA LYS A 265 3.78 16.69 2.24
C LYS A 265 4.68 16.83 3.47
N VAL A 266 4.36 16.09 4.53
CA VAL A 266 5.28 15.90 5.66
C VAL A 266 6.48 15.11 5.13
N THR A 267 7.68 15.68 5.22
CA THR A 267 8.94 14.97 4.96
C THR A 267 9.56 14.49 6.27
N LEU A 268 10.61 13.68 6.18
CA LEU A 268 11.35 13.24 7.37
C LEU A 268 11.93 14.43 8.12
N GLU A 269 12.48 15.41 7.42
CA GLU A 269 13.09 16.61 8.00
C GLU A 269 12.05 17.45 8.77
N VAL A 270 10.88 17.66 8.18
CA VAL A 270 9.78 18.39 8.83
C VAL A 270 9.25 17.63 10.06
N PHE A 271 9.15 16.30 9.94
CA PHE A 271 8.70 15.46 11.04
C PHE A 271 9.69 15.49 12.22
N ILE A 272 10.98 15.30 11.94
CA ILE A 272 12.05 15.33 12.95
C ILE A 272 12.17 16.71 13.61
N SER A 273 12.24 17.79 12.83
CA SER A 273 12.30 19.16 13.38
C SER A 273 11.08 19.51 14.26
N THR A 274 9.90 19.00 13.89
CA THR A 274 8.70 19.15 14.74
C THR A 274 8.88 18.43 16.08
N LEU A 275 9.39 17.20 16.09
CA LEU A 275 9.65 16.45 17.32
C LEU A 275 10.77 17.06 18.16
N GLU A 276 11.79 17.64 17.52
CA GLU A 276 12.86 18.36 18.21
C GLU A 276 12.32 19.54 19.01
N ALA A 277 11.40 20.30 18.44
CA ALA A 277 10.75 21.40 19.13
C ALA A 277 9.78 20.95 20.25
N HIS A 278 9.44 19.65 20.30
CA HIS A 278 8.47 19.09 21.25
C HIS A 278 8.99 17.80 21.92
N PRO A 279 10.05 17.87 22.76
CA PRO A 279 10.75 16.69 23.27
C PRO A 279 9.86 15.69 24.00
N LYS A 280 8.89 16.16 24.80
CA LYS A 280 7.93 15.29 25.48
C LYS A 280 7.18 14.39 24.49
N VAL A 281 6.69 14.96 23.37
CA VAL A 281 5.99 14.18 22.33
C VAL A 281 6.92 13.16 21.69
N ALA A 282 8.19 13.53 21.47
CA ALA A 282 9.20 12.64 20.92
C ALA A 282 9.50 11.45 21.84
N TYR A 283 9.72 11.68 23.13
CA TYR A 283 9.96 10.62 24.13
C TYR A 283 8.78 9.66 24.26
N ASP A 284 7.57 10.21 24.37
CA ASP A 284 6.37 9.37 24.43
C ASP A 284 6.16 8.53 23.16
N LEU A 285 6.49 9.09 21.98
CA LEU A 285 6.46 8.33 20.73
C LEU A 285 7.49 7.19 20.74
N ALA A 286 8.70 7.45 21.24
CA ALA A 286 9.75 6.43 21.35
C ALA A 286 9.31 5.25 22.23
N GLU A 287 8.70 5.52 23.38
CA GLU A 287 8.18 4.46 24.26
C GLU A 287 7.09 3.62 23.57
N VAL A 288 6.21 4.25 22.79
CA VAL A 288 5.18 3.54 22.04
C VAL A 288 5.80 2.66 20.97
N ILE A 289 6.73 3.19 20.17
CA ILE A 289 7.41 2.44 19.11
C ILE A 289 8.17 1.25 19.70
N GLU A 290 8.93 1.45 20.78
CA GLU A 290 9.74 0.40 21.40
C GLU A 290 8.89 -0.82 21.79
N LYS A 291 7.72 -0.59 22.41
CA LYS A 291 6.76 -1.65 22.76
C LYS A 291 6.25 -2.43 21.56
N GLN A 292 6.21 -1.81 20.37
CA GLN A 292 5.70 -2.42 19.15
C GLN A 292 6.77 -3.13 18.32
N ILE A 293 8.04 -2.77 18.48
CA ILE A 293 9.15 -3.36 17.69
C ILE A 293 10.00 -4.36 18.47
N ILE A 294 9.75 -4.55 19.78
CA ILE A 294 10.51 -5.47 20.64
C ILE A 294 10.63 -6.88 20.05
N HIS A 295 9.53 -7.41 19.50
CA HIS A 295 9.51 -8.72 18.85
C HIS A 295 10.38 -8.77 17.59
N LEU A 296 10.41 -7.68 16.82
CA LEU A 296 11.23 -7.59 15.60
C LEU A 296 12.71 -7.46 15.94
N LYS A 297 13.07 -6.74 17.01
CA LYS A 297 14.45 -6.70 17.52
C LYS A 297 14.94 -8.09 17.92
N GLU A 298 14.09 -8.93 18.49
CA GLU A 298 14.45 -10.29 18.89
C GLU A 298 14.52 -11.25 17.70
N LYS A 299 13.53 -11.23 16.80
CA LYS A 299 13.39 -12.23 15.74
C LYS A 299 14.07 -11.88 14.42
N CYS A 300 14.23 -10.59 14.13
CA CYS A 300 14.81 -10.09 12.87
C CYS A 300 15.53 -8.74 13.07
N PRO A 301 16.57 -8.69 13.92
CA PRO A 301 17.30 -7.45 14.22
C PRO A 301 17.84 -6.76 12.97
N GLN A 302 18.27 -7.52 11.97
CA GLN A 302 18.80 -7.00 10.70
C GLN A 302 17.79 -6.12 9.95
N ILE A 303 16.48 -6.39 10.08
CA ILE A 303 15.44 -5.54 9.47
C ILE A 303 15.40 -4.21 10.21
N VAL A 304 15.36 -4.24 11.54
CA VAL A 304 15.32 -3.02 12.38
C VAL A 304 16.57 -2.16 12.18
N GLU A 305 17.74 -2.79 12.06
CA GLU A 305 19.01 -2.10 11.79
C GLU A 305 19.03 -1.37 10.43
N SER A 306 18.21 -1.81 9.47
CA SER A 306 18.09 -1.20 8.14
C SER A 306 17.19 0.05 8.12
N TRP A 307 16.49 0.36 9.22
CA TRP A 307 15.54 1.46 9.31
C TRP A 307 16.23 2.81 9.53
N GLY A 308 16.56 3.46 8.41
CA GLY A 308 17.25 4.76 8.39
C GLY A 308 16.51 5.88 9.11
N SER A 309 15.20 6.03 8.86
CA SER A 309 14.39 7.10 9.46
C SER A 309 14.23 6.88 10.96
N TYR A 310 14.05 5.63 11.40
CA TYR A 310 14.04 5.28 12.81
C TYR A 310 15.37 5.58 13.51
N LYS A 311 16.51 5.26 12.88
CA LYS A 311 17.82 5.61 13.42
C LYS A 311 18.02 7.12 13.57
N MET A 312 17.62 7.91 12.56
CA MET A 312 17.67 9.38 12.65
C MET A 312 16.81 9.92 13.80
N PHE A 313 15.62 9.34 14.01
CA PHE A 313 14.77 9.67 15.14
C PHE A 313 15.44 9.34 16.49
N LEU A 314 16.09 8.19 16.63
CA LEU A 314 16.82 7.84 17.86
C LEU A 314 18.01 8.78 18.12
N THR A 315 18.82 9.08 17.11
CA THR A 315 19.95 10.03 17.26
C THR A 315 19.48 11.43 17.68
N MET A 316 18.32 11.87 17.18
CA MET A 316 17.70 13.13 17.57
C MET A 316 17.28 13.16 19.05
N LEU A 317 16.84 12.03 19.60
CA LEU A 317 16.53 11.91 21.04
C LEU A 317 17.79 11.92 21.90
N GLU A 318 18.88 11.29 21.45
CA GLU A 318 20.17 11.24 22.18
C GLU A 318 20.86 12.61 22.27
N SER A 319 20.53 13.53 21.35
CA SER A 319 21.15 14.86 21.26
C SER A 319 20.50 15.91 22.18
N LYS A 320 19.59 15.53 23.08
CA LYS A 320 18.77 16.42 23.94
C LYS A 320 18.77 15.98 25.39
#